data_AF-A0AB34IYN8-F1
#
_entry.id   AF-A0AB34IYN8-F1
#
_cell.length_a   1.000
_cell.length_b   1.000
_cell.length_c   1.000
_cell.angle_alpha   90.00
_cell.angle_beta   90.00
_cell.angle_gamma   90.00
#
_symmetry.space_group_name_H-M   'P 1'
#
loop_
_entity.id
_entity.type
_entity.pdbx_description
1 polymer ?
#
loop_
_entity_poly.entity_id
_entity_poly.type
_entity_poly.pdbx_seq_one_letter_code
_entity_poly.pdbx_strand_id
1 'polypeptide(L)'
;MAAFLLLGSAALLTPTAPVCPVLRRAHRFPPVILAENEQQEHGEAEPEDKKEGIDLSATREDFEAGVDFGKSLRSRFVSPVIDDPGLPYADALVVISGTLTLSILILSGILPVGRPGWLTPLPGMEGWRGVPYILPALAHGSGMALCWLLGALAARAFESEAYSAGLGEAISRTWRAGAFAIGTLLFSTQLSVFISMTSAGLDPYLGSSYEGDVRLAGIADEVILDCLVQAVSLTGFRIFRWWDARGSRR
;
A
#
# COMPACT_ATOMS: atom_id res chain seq x y z
N MET A 1 -27.41 3.50 10.05
CA MET A 1 -27.28 3.72 11.51
C MET A 1 -25.80 3.59 11.84
N ALA A 2 -25.20 4.71 12.23
CA ALA A 2 -23.81 4.83 12.62
C ALA A 2 -23.60 4.36 14.06
N ALA A 3 -22.41 3.82 14.38
CA ALA A 3 -21.51 4.29 15.45
C ALA A 3 -20.44 3.24 15.82
N PHE A 4 -19.29 3.75 16.29
CA PHE A 4 -18.27 3.13 17.17
C PHE A 4 -17.23 2.19 16.50
N LEU A 5 -15.89 2.33 16.66
CA LEU A 5 -15.06 2.99 17.69
C LEU A 5 -13.71 3.48 17.12
N LEU A 6 -13.38 4.74 17.44
CA LEU A 6 -12.04 5.29 17.63
C LEU A 6 -11.45 4.80 18.97
N LEU A 7 -10.17 4.44 19.00
CA LEU A 7 -9.25 4.44 20.17
C LEU A 7 -7.88 3.92 19.67
N GLY A 8 -6.73 4.56 19.90
CA GLY A 8 -6.44 5.72 20.71
C GLY A 8 -5.04 6.24 20.40
N SER A 9 -4.89 7.56 20.55
CA SER A 9 -3.62 8.26 20.51
C SER A 9 -3.65 9.23 21.69
N ALA A 10 -2.78 9.01 22.69
CA ALA A 10 -2.26 10.00 23.65
C ALA A 10 -1.61 9.30 24.86
N ALA A 11 -0.28 9.38 24.96
CA ALA A 11 0.41 9.44 26.25
C ALA A 11 1.63 10.37 26.14
N LEU A 12 1.64 11.37 27.01
CA LEU A 12 2.56 12.51 27.10
C LEU A 12 3.91 12.15 27.79
N LEU A 13 4.97 12.83 27.33
CA LEU A 13 6.05 13.55 28.07
C LEU A 13 6.50 13.06 29.47
N THR A 14 7.81 12.80 29.65
CA THR A 14 8.80 13.73 30.29
C THR A 14 10.21 13.10 30.41
N PRO A 15 11.29 13.91 30.61
CA PRO A 15 12.68 13.54 30.35
C PRO A 15 13.52 13.30 31.62
N THR A 16 14.44 12.33 31.58
CA THR A 16 15.65 12.30 32.42
C THR A 16 16.75 11.46 31.74
N ALA A 17 17.87 12.10 31.37
CA ALA A 17 19.11 11.41 31.01
C ALA A 17 19.75 10.75 32.25
N PRO A 18 20.63 9.75 32.07
CA PRO A 18 22.05 10.14 31.97
C PRO A 18 22.82 9.39 30.88
N VAL A 19 23.84 10.09 30.37
CA VAL A 19 24.93 9.57 29.54
C VAL A 19 25.70 8.50 30.29
N CYS A 20 25.93 7.35 29.67
CA CYS A 20 27.03 6.46 30.05
C CYS A 20 27.83 6.08 28.79
N PRO A 21 29.13 6.42 28.74
CA PRO A 21 30.01 5.99 27.67
C PRO A 21 30.45 4.55 27.95
N VAL A 22 30.69 3.74 26.90
CA VAL A 22 31.72 2.67 26.88
C VAL A 22 31.55 1.76 25.64
N LEU A 23 32.64 1.72 24.86
CA LEU A 23 33.10 0.63 23.98
C LEU A 23 32.43 0.39 22.62
N ARG A 24 32.96 1.14 21.64
CA ARG A 24 33.64 0.62 20.43
C ARG A 24 33.68 -0.92 20.35
N ARG A 25 32.83 -1.53 19.52
CA ARG A 25 33.02 -2.88 19.00
C ARG A 25 32.35 -3.00 17.63
N ALA A 26 33.16 -2.97 16.58
CA ALA A 26 32.76 -3.48 15.29
C ALA A 26 32.52 -4.99 15.45
N HIS A 27 31.29 -5.44 15.26
CA HIS A 27 30.92 -6.86 15.17
C HIS A 27 29.94 -7.00 14.03
N ARG A 28 30.40 -7.53 12.89
CA ARG A 28 30.19 -8.94 12.51
C ARG A 28 28.74 -9.37 12.75
N PHE A 29 28.04 -9.54 11.63
CA PHE A 29 26.77 -10.25 11.53
C PHE A 29 26.75 -11.47 12.47
N PRO A 30 25.70 -11.66 13.28
CA PRO A 30 25.57 -12.88 14.05
C PRO A 30 25.34 -14.05 13.08
N PRO A 31 26.03 -15.19 13.26
CA PRO A 31 25.64 -16.40 12.55
C PRO A 31 24.27 -16.85 13.06
N VAL A 32 23.45 -17.35 12.14
CA VAL A 32 22.17 -17.97 12.40
C VAL A 32 22.37 -19.10 13.42
N ILE A 33 21.73 -18.98 14.58
CA ILE A 33 21.74 -20.00 15.62
C ILE A 33 20.83 -21.14 15.15
N LEU A 34 21.41 -22.28 14.77
CA LEU A 34 20.70 -23.55 14.74
C LEU A 34 20.57 -24.03 16.19
N ALA A 35 19.34 -24.29 16.62
CA ALA A 35 19.06 -24.76 17.97
C ALA A 35 19.66 -26.16 18.19
N GLU A 36 20.68 -26.27 19.04
CA GLU A 36 21.12 -27.54 19.62
C GLU A 36 20.15 -27.93 20.74
N ASN A 37 19.36 -28.99 20.49
CA ASN A 37 18.72 -29.76 21.54
C ASN A 37 19.68 -30.86 21.97
N GLU A 38 20.28 -30.72 23.16
CA GLU A 38 20.88 -31.85 23.85
C GLU A 38 19.84 -32.52 24.76
N GLN A 39 19.54 -33.80 24.52
CA GLN A 39 19.52 -34.82 25.58
C GLN A 39 19.35 -36.25 25.03
N GLN A 40 20.23 -37.12 25.55
CA GLN A 40 20.11 -38.58 25.75
C GLN A 40 20.42 -39.55 24.60
N GLU A 41 21.60 -40.17 24.70
CA GLU A 41 21.92 -41.49 24.15
C GLU A 41 21.00 -42.57 24.75
N HIS A 42 20.20 -43.25 23.91
CA HIS A 42 20.05 -44.71 23.95
C HIS A 42 19.32 -45.26 22.71
N GLY A 43 19.96 -46.22 22.02
CA GLY A 43 19.31 -47.11 21.04
C GLY A 43 19.60 -46.77 19.57
N GLU A 44 20.48 -47.56 18.95
CA GLU A 44 20.61 -47.64 17.49
C GLU A 44 19.26 -47.97 16.85
N ALA A 45 18.68 -47.00 16.15
CA ALA A 45 17.76 -47.23 15.06
C ALA A 45 18.22 -46.34 13.91
N GLU A 46 18.57 -46.96 12.79
CA GLU A 46 19.02 -46.25 11.59
C GLU A 46 18.06 -45.11 11.23
N PRO A 47 18.54 -43.89 10.97
CA PRO A 47 17.70 -42.90 10.31
C PRO A 47 17.50 -43.38 8.87
N GLU A 48 16.30 -43.87 8.55
CA GLU A 48 15.85 -43.97 7.17
C GLU A 48 16.07 -42.60 6.51
N ASP A 49 17.06 -42.54 5.62
CA ASP A 49 17.33 -41.44 4.72
C ASP A 49 16.12 -41.29 3.78
N LYS A 50 15.07 -40.62 4.28
CA LYS A 50 14.00 -40.08 3.45
C LYS A 50 14.59 -38.95 2.63
N LYS A 51 15.29 -39.33 1.57
CA LYS A 51 15.43 -38.50 0.37
C LYS A 51 14.01 -38.23 -0.11
N GLU A 52 13.41 -37.14 0.36
CA GLU A 52 12.33 -36.48 -0.37
C GLU A 52 12.90 -36.20 -1.77
N GLY A 53 12.64 -37.12 -2.69
CA GLY A 53 12.98 -36.94 -4.09
C GLY A 53 12.23 -35.70 -4.54
N ILE A 54 12.93 -34.58 -4.64
CA ILE A 54 12.39 -33.35 -5.22
C ILE A 54 11.87 -33.74 -6.60
N ASP A 55 10.54 -33.74 -6.75
CA ASP A 55 9.90 -34.06 -8.00
C ASP A 55 10.19 -32.91 -8.98
N LEU A 56 11.26 -33.09 -9.74
CA LEU A 56 11.72 -32.15 -10.77
C LEU A 56 10.64 -31.92 -11.84
N SER A 57 9.68 -32.84 -11.99
CA SER A 57 8.57 -32.67 -12.94
C SER A 57 7.52 -31.69 -12.42
N ALA A 58 7.12 -31.80 -11.15
CA ALA A 58 6.23 -30.82 -10.49
C ALA A 58 6.87 -29.43 -10.45
N THR A 59 8.17 -29.35 -10.14
CA THR A 59 8.92 -28.08 -10.14
C THR A 59 8.95 -27.42 -11.52
N ARG A 60 8.99 -28.23 -12.59
CA ARG A 60 8.97 -27.73 -13.97
C ARG A 60 7.60 -27.23 -14.38
N GLU A 61 6.54 -27.93 -13.99
CA GLU A 61 5.16 -27.50 -14.24
C GLU A 61 4.87 -26.15 -13.57
N ASP A 62 5.25 -25.99 -12.30
CA ASP A 62 5.11 -24.72 -11.57
C ASP A 62 5.89 -23.58 -12.23
N PHE A 63 7.11 -23.87 -12.72
CA PHE A 63 7.91 -22.90 -13.45
C PHE A 63 7.25 -22.47 -14.77
N GLU A 64 6.76 -23.42 -15.56
CA GLU A 64 6.06 -23.16 -16.83
C GLU A 64 4.77 -22.35 -16.59
N ALA A 65 3.99 -22.70 -15.57
CA ALA A 65 2.82 -21.94 -15.14
C ALA A 65 3.16 -20.50 -14.74
N GLY A 66 4.27 -20.31 -14.01
CA GLY A 66 4.78 -18.98 -13.64
C GLY A 66 5.21 -18.15 -14.86
N VAL A 67 5.88 -18.77 -15.83
CA VAL A 67 6.27 -18.12 -17.09
C VAL A 67 5.05 -17.68 -17.89
N ASP A 68 4.03 -18.52 -17.99
CA ASP A 68 2.81 -18.20 -18.73
C ASP A 68 1.96 -17.14 -18.02
N PHE A 69 1.91 -17.17 -16.68
CA PHE A 69 1.36 -16.07 -15.89
C PHE A 69 2.09 -14.75 -16.19
N GLY A 70 3.44 -14.77 -16.22
CA GLY A 70 4.25 -13.59 -16.55
C GLY A 70 3.99 -13.04 -17.95
N LYS A 71 3.88 -13.91 -18.96
CA LYS A 71 3.50 -13.52 -20.33
C LYS A 71 2.10 -12.89 -20.37
N SER A 72 1.14 -13.48 -19.65
CA SER A 72 -0.24 -12.96 -19.53
C SER A 72 -0.31 -11.63 -18.80
N LEU A 73 0.53 -11.41 -17.78
CA LEU A 73 0.60 -10.14 -17.07
C LEU A 73 1.22 -9.06 -17.96
N ARG A 74 2.31 -9.38 -18.66
CA ARG A 74 2.96 -8.46 -19.60
C ARG A 74 2.00 -7.99 -20.69
N SER A 75 1.18 -8.88 -21.26
CA SER A 75 0.25 -8.48 -22.32
C SER A 75 -0.81 -7.48 -21.84
N ARG A 76 -1.19 -7.51 -20.55
CA ARG A 76 -2.12 -6.52 -19.97
C ARG A 76 -1.57 -5.10 -19.97
N PHE A 77 -0.25 -4.93 -19.94
CA PHE A 77 0.40 -3.62 -19.98
C PHE A 77 0.79 -3.20 -21.40
N VAL A 78 1.23 -4.14 -22.24
CA VAL A 78 1.72 -3.84 -23.61
C VAL A 78 0.57 -3.69 -24.60
N SER A 79 -0.52 -4.43 -24.41
CA SER A 79 -1.69 -4.43 -25.29
C SER A 79 -2.98 -4.48 -24.45
N PRO A 80 -3.30 -3.39 -23.72
CA PRO A 80 -4.47 -3.36 -22.85
C PRO A 80 -5.78 -3.35 -23.63
N VAL A 81 -6.77 -4.11 -23.16
CA VAL A 81 -8.15 -4.03 -23.66
C VAL A 81 -8.92 -3.06 -22.78
N ILE A 82 -9.42 -1.99 -23.39
CA ILE A 82 -10.21 -0.95 -22.73
C ILE A 82 -11.50 -0.81 -23.52
N ASP A 83 -12.56 -1.44 -23.02
CA ASP A 83 -13.85 -1.48 -23.72
C ASP A 83 -14.64 -0.17 -23.56
N ASP A 84 -14.40 0.56 -22.47
CA ASP A 84 -14.92 1.90 -22.25
C ASP A 84 -13.76 2.90 -22.09
N PRO A 85 -13.50 3.75 -23.09
CA PRO A 85 -12.38 4.69 -23.04
C PRO A 85 -12.56 5.78 -21.98
N GLY A 86 -13.80 6.04 -21.50
CA GLY A 86 -14.06 7.01 -20.44
C GLY A 86 -13.76 6.48 -19.04
N LEU A 87 -13.73 5.16 -18.86
CA LEU A 87 -13.59 4.53 -17.55
C LEU A 87 -12.24 4.81 -16.85
N PRO A 88 -11.08 4.76 -17.53
CA PRO A 88 -9.81 5.13 -16.90
C PRO A 88 -9.79 6.58 -16.40
N TYR A 89 -10.38 7.51 -17.14
CA TYR A 89 -10.47 8.91 -16.73
C TYR A 89 -11.41 9.09 -15.52
N ALA A 90 -12.56 8.42 -15.55
CA ALA A 90 -13.50 8.46 -14.43
C ALA A 90 -12.89 7.88 -13.15
N ASP A 91 -12.18 6.76 -13.25
CA ASP A 91 -11.45 6.15 -12.13
C ASP A 91 -10.40 7.11 -11.56
N ALA A 92 -9.59 7.74 -12.41
CA ALA A 92 -8.59 8.71 -11.98
C ALA A 92 -9.24 9.90 -11.25
N LEU A 93 -10.34 10.43 -11.79
CA LEU A 93 -11.08 11.51 -11.15
C LEU A 93 -11.70 11.08 -9.81
N VAL A 94 -12.17 9.85 -9.67
CA VAL A 94 -12.70 9.31 -8.40
C VAL A 94 -11.59 9.23 -7.35
N VAL A 95 -10.40 8.75 -7.71
CA VAL A 95 -9.25 8.69 -6.80
C VAL A 95 -8.79 10.08 -6.37
N ILE A 96 -8.67 11.01 -7.33
CA ILE A 96 -8.30 12.41 -7.04
C ILE A 96 -9.37 13.07 -6.15
N SER A 97 -10.65 12.86 -6.45
CA SER A 97 -11.76 13.41 -5.67
C SER A 97 -11.81 12.84 -4.25
N GLY A 98 -11.53 11.55 -4.07
CA GLY A 98 -11.39 10.92 -2.75
C GLY A 98 -10.28 11.58 -1.93
N THR A 99 -9.13 11.83 -2.56
CA THR A 99 -7.99 12.51 -1.93
C THR A 99 -8.30 13.95 -1.53
N LEU A 100 -8.97 14.70 -2.42
CA LEU A 100 -9.43 16.06 -2.13
C LEU A 100 -10.45 16.08 -0.99
N THR A 101 -11.38 15.13 -0.97
CA THR A 101 -12.37 14.99 0.10
C THR A 101 -11.68 14.71 1.43
N LEU A 102 -10.73 13.79 1.47
CA LEU A 102 -9.91 13.52 2.66
C LEU A 102 -9.18 14.77 3.13
N SER A 103 -8.56 15.51 2.20
CA SER A 103 -7.85 16.77 2.50
C SER A 103 -8.78 17.80 3.15
N ILE A 104 -10.01 17.95 2.64
CA ILE A 104 -11.03 18.84 3.22
C ILE A 104 -11.42 18.39 4.63
N LEU A 105 -11.64 17.09 4.84
CA LEU A 105 -12.00 16.55 6.16
C LEU A 105 -10.90 16.75 7.21
N ILE A 106 -9.62 16.62 6.79
CA ILE A 106 -8.46 16.87 7.66
C ILE A 106 -8.34 18.37 7.98
N LEU A 107 -8.36 19.24 6.95
CA LEU A 107 -8.17 20.69 7.15
C LEU A 107 -9.34 21.34 7.90
N SER A 108 -10.55 20.77 7.80
CA SER A 108 -11.72 21.23 8.57
C SER A 108 -11.72 20.73 10.02
N GLY A 109 -10.82 19.82 10.40
CA GLY A 109 -10.77 19.22 11.73
C GLY A 109 -11.87 18.20 12.01
N ILE A 110 -12.65 17.81 10.99
CA ILE A 110 -13.68 16.76 11.11
C ILE A 110 -13.01 15.40 11.35
N LEU A 111 -11.88 15.15 10.68
CA LEU A 111 -11.07 13.97 10.90
C LEU A 111 -9.90 14.35 11.82
N PRO A 112 -9.86 13.86 13.09
CA PRO A 112 -8.85 14.25 14.07
C PRO A 112 -7.53 13.48 13.86
N VAL A 113 -7.01 13.51 12.64
CA VAL A 113 -5.71 12.94 12.27
C VAL A 113 -4.69 14.07 12.15
N GLY A 114 -3.43 13.76 12.45
CA GLY A 114 -2.33 14.70 12.19
C GLY A 114 -2.32 15.12 10.72
N ARG A 115 -1.88 16.35 10.44
CA ARG A 115 -1.79 16.83 9.06
C ARG A 115 -0.74 16.02 8.31
N PRO A 116 -1.09 15.35 7.19
CA PRO A 116 -0.13 14.59 6.40
C PRO A 116 1.02 15.45 5.89
N GLY A 117 2.20 14.84 5.72
CA GLY A 117 3.38 15.49 5.18
C GLY A 117 3.20 16.01 3.74
N TRP A 118 2.34 15.35 2.96
CA TRP A 118 1.99 15.77 1.60
C TRP A 118 0.98 16.93 1.57
N LEU A 119 0.28 17.22 2.66
CA LEU A 119 -0.73 18.30 2.74
C LEU A 119 -0.13 19.58 3.33
N THR A 120 0.97 20.05 2.74
CA THR A 120 1.68 21.27 3.16
C THR A 120 1.33 22.46 2.26
N PRO A 121 1.17 23.68 2.81
CA PRO A 121 0.80 24.83 2.01
C PRO A 121 1.95 25.22 1.08
N LEU A 122 1.60 25.69 -0.13
CA LEU A 122 2.60 26.23 -1.05
C LEU A 122 3.34 27.44 -0.44
N PRO A 123 4.67 27.50 -0.64
CA PRO A 123 5.48 28.59 -0.13
C PRO A 123 5.05 29.94 -0.73
N GLY A 124 4.96 30.98 0.09
CA GLY A 124 4.58 32.33 -0.35
C GLY A 124 3.07 32.57 -0.49
N MET A 125 2.22 31.59 -0.16
CA MET A 125 0.76 31.72 -0.22
C MET A 125 0.08 31.61 1.16
N GLU A 126 0.83 31.83 2.24
CA GLU A 126 0.40 31.61 3.63
C GLU A 126 -0.85 32.43 4.05
N GLY A 127 -1.15 33.53 3.35
CA GLY A 127 -2.32 34.37 3.61
C GLY A 127 -3.64 33.88 2.97
N TRP A 128 -3.61 32.85 2.12
CA TRP A 128 -4.77 32.39 1.37
C TRP A 128 -5.41 31.19 2.05
N ARG A 129 -6.72 31.26 2.34
CA ARG A 129 -7.46 30.16 2.98
C ARG A 129 -7.67 29.01 1.99
N GLY A 130 -7.19 27.82 2.33
CA GLY A 130 -7.47 26.57 1.61
C GLY A 130 -6.76 26.40 0.25
N VAL A 131 -6.65 27.47 -0.55
CA VAL A 131 -6.00 27.46 -1.88
C VAL A 131 -4.59 26.86 -1.88
N PRO A 132 -3.70 27.19 -0.92
CA PRO A 132 -2.34 26.66 -0.91
C PRO A 132 -2.26 25.12 -0.76
N TYR A 133 -3.36 24.48 -0.35
CA TYR A 133 -3.44 23.04 -0.11
C TYR A 133 -4.03 22.26 -1.29
N ILE A 134 -4.64 22.94 -2.27
CA ILE A 134 -5.28 22.29 -3.42
C ILE A 134 -4.24 21.59 -4.30
N LEU A 135 -3.17 22.29 -4.66
CA LEU A 135 -2.13 21.72 -5.53
C LEU A 135 -1.41 20.52 -4.89
N PRO A 136 -0.99 20.58 -3.60
CA PRO A 136 -0.45 19.41 -2.91
C PRO A 136 -1.42 18.22 -2.91
N ALA A 137 -2.70 18.44 -2.59
CA ALA A 137 -3.71 17.39 -2.58
C ALA A 137 -3.97 16.80 -3.98
N LEU A 138 -3.99 17.63 -5.03
CA LEU A 138 -4.09 17.18 -6.42
C LEU A 138 -2.88 16.36 -6.85
N ALA A 139 -1.67 16.79 -6.49
CA ALA A 139 -0.44 16.08 -6.82
C ALA A 139 -0.42 14.70 -6.15
N HIS A 140 -0.75 14.63 -4.85
CA HIS A 140 -0.88 13.37 -4.12
C HIS A 140 -1.94 12.46 -4.73
N GLY A 141 -3.14 12.98 -4.97
CA GLY A 141 -4.25 12.24 -5.58
C GLY A 141 -3.94 11.74 -6.99
N SER A 142 -3.14 12.49 -7.75
CA SER A 142 -2.67 12.06 -9.08
C SER A 142 -1.68 10.89 -8.98
N GLY A 143 -0.76 10.91 -8.01
CA GLY A 143 0.12 9.78 -7.74
C GLY A 143 -0.65 8.53 -7.34
N MET A 144 -1.67 8.69 -6.50
CA MET A 144 -2.60 7.63 -6.14
C MET A 144 -3.37 7.07 -7.34
N ALA A 145 -3.86 7.96 -8.23
CA ALA A 145 -4.55 7.56 -9.44
C ALA A 145 -3.64 6.74 -10.37
N LEU A 146 -2.35 7.08 -10.50
CA LEU A 146 -1.40 6.28 -11.27
C LEU A 146 -1.24 4.87 -10.68
N CYS A 147 -1.13 4.74 -9.36
CA CYS A 147 -1.06 3.44 -8.69
C CYS A 147 -2.32 2.61 -8.98
N TRP A 148 -3.50 3.24 -8.93
CA TRP A 148 -4.75 2.59 -9.28
C TRP A 148 -4.80 2.15 -10.75
N LEU A 149 -4.44 3.02 -11.69
CA LEU A 149 -4.46 2.70 -13.13
C LEU A 149 -3.57 1.49 -13.45
N LEU A 150 -2.39 1.40 -12.84
CA LEU A 150 -1.52 0.23 -12.97
C LEU A 150 -2.18 -1.04 -12.43
N GLY A 151 -2.83 -0.96 -11.26
CA GLY A 151 -3.60 -2.06 -10.70
C GLY A 151 -4.80 -2.47 -11.54
N ALA A 152 -5.52 -1.50 -12.09
CA ALA A 152 -6.69 -1.72 -12.94
C ALA A 152 -6.30 -2.43 -14.25
N LEU A 153 -5.17 -2.06 -14.86
CA LEU A 153 -4.59 -2.77 -16.00
C LEU A 153 -4.18 -4.19 -15.62
N ALA A 154 -3.46 -4.35 -14.50
CA ALA A 154 -3.04 -5.66 -14.00
C ALA A 154 -4.22 -6.60 -13.75
N ALA A 155 -5.37 -6.09 -13.30
CA ALA A 155 -6.56 -6.86 -12.96
C ALA A 155 -7.64 -6.89 -14.04
N ARG A 156 -7.40 -6.33 -15.24
CA ARG A 156 -8.38 -6.27 -16.34
C ARG A 156 -9.69 -5.59 -15.93
N ALA A 157 -9.58 -4.52 -15.15
CA ALA A 157 -10.72 -3.78 -14.61
C ALA A 157 -11.36 -2.79 -15.63
N PHE A 158 -10.77 -2.68 -16.83
CA PHE A 158 -11.28 -1.87 -17.95
C PHE A 158 -11.96 -2.69 -19.06
N GLU A 159 -11.92 -4.01 -18.94
CA GLU A 159 -12.67 -4.90 -19.83
C GLU A 159 -14.16 -4.88 -19.46
N SER A 160 -15.02 -5.11 -20.44
CA SER A 160 -16.48 -5.09 -20.33
C SER A 160 -17.00 -6.03 -19.27
N GLU A 161 -16.36 -7.18 -19.06
CA GLU A 161 -16.71 -8.13 -18.00
C GLU A 161 -16.60 -7.51 -16.60
N ALA A 162 -15.74 -6.50 -16.39
CA ALA A 162 -15.56 -5.85 -15.09
C ALA A 162 -16.75 -4.96 -14.68
N TYR A 163 -17.69 -4.67 -15.57
CA TYR A 163 -18.87 -3.84 -15.25
C TYR A 163 -20.18 -4.33 -15.87
N SER A 164 -20.13 -5.21 -16.88
CA SER A 164 -21.32 -5.77 -17.53
C SER A 164 -21.75 -7.14 -16.97
N ALA A 165 -20.87 -7.80 -16.20
CA ALA A 165 -21.11 -9.09 -15.56
C ALA A 165 -21.85 -8.93 -14.20
N GLY A 166 -21.75 -9.95 -13.34
CA GLY A 166 -22.30 -9.91 -11.99
C GLY A 166 -21.57 -8.93 -11.07
N LEU A 167 -22.29 -8.41 -10.06
CA LEU A 167 -21.72 -7.49 -9.06
C LEU A 167 -20.48 -8.08 -8.36
N GLY A 168 -20.50 -9.39 -8.07
CA GLY A 168 -19.37 -10.09 -7.45
C GLY A 168 -18.11 -10.05 -8.30
N GLU A 169 -18.22 -10.15 -9.62
CA GLU A 169 -17.07 -10.08 -10.54
C GLU A 169 -16.53 -8.65 -10.61
N ALA A 170 -17.41 -7.65 -10.69
CA ALA A 170 -17.03 -6.24 -10.69
C ALA A 170 -16.25 -5.87 -9.40
N ILE A 171 -16.75 -6.32 -8.24
CA ILE A 171 -16.07 -6.12 -6.95
C ILE A 171 -14.76 -6.91 -6.91
N SER A 172 -14.76 -8.19 -7.29
CA SER A 172 -13.56 -9.04 -7.28
C SER A 172 -12.42 -8.42 -8.09
N ARG A 173 -12.68 -7.98 -9.33
CA ARG A 173 -11.65 -7.31 -10.16
C ARG A 173 -11.18 -5.99 -9.56
N THR A 174 -12.10 -5.21 -8.97
CA THR A 174 -11.77 -3.95 -8.27
C THR A 174 -10.83 -4.20 -7.09
N TRP A 175 -11.07 -5.25 -6.30
CA TRP A 175 -10.24 -5.59 -5.15
C TRP A 175 -8.88 -6.17 -5.56
N ARG A 176 -8.83 -6.97 -6.63
CA ARG A 176 -7.56 -7.44 -7.22
C ARG A 176 -6.72 -6.28 -7.76
N ALA A 177 -7.36 -5.31 -8.42
CA ALA A 177 -6.72 -4.07 -8.83
C ALA A 177 -6.21 -3.27 -7.63
N GLY A 178 -7.03 -3.16 -6.58
CA GLY A 178 -6.68 -2.47 -5.34
C GLY A 178 -5.47 -3.09 -4.65
N ALA A 179 -5.40 -4.42 -4.55
CA ALA A 179 -4.25 -5.12 -3.96
C ALA A 179 -2.95 -4.82 -4.73
N PHE A 180 -2.99 -4.80 -6.06
CA PHE A 180 -1.84 -4.43 -6.88
C PHE A 180 -1.46 -2.95 -6.71
N ALA A 181 -2.46 -2.07 -6.67
CA ALA A 181 -2.25 -0.64 -6.46
C ALA A 181 -1.61 -0.35 -5.09
N ILE A 182 -2.04 -1.05 -4.03
CA ILE A 182 -1.45 -0.97 -2.69
C ILE A 182 0.02 -1.42 -2.72
N GLY A 183 0.34 -2.52 -3.42
CA GLY A 183 1.73 -2.96 -3.59
C GLY A 183 2.60 -1.90 -4.27
N THR A 184 2.06 -1.25 -5.31
CA THR A 184 2.75 -0.15 -6.02
C THR A 184 2.94 1.07 -5.13
N LEU A 185 1.91 1.43 -4.35
CA LEU A 185 1.94 2.52 -3.38
C LEU A 185 3.00 2.26 -2.32
N LEU A 186 2.99 1.07 -1.70
CA LEU A 186 3.97 0.69 -0.67
C LEU A 186 5.40 0.73 -1.21
N PHE A 187 5.63 0.22 -2.42
CA PHE A 187 6.94 0.29 -3.06
C PHE A 187 7.39 1.74 -3.28
N SER A 188 6.51 2.59 -3.83
CA SER A 188 6.80 4.01 -4.05
C SER A 188 7.07 4.75 -2.75
N THR A 189 6.26 4.50 -1.71
CA THR A 189 6.44 5.09 -0.38
C THR A 189 7.75 4.66 0.25
N GLN A 190 8.10 3.37 0.20
CA GLN A 190 9.38 2.89 0.74
C GLN A 190 10.58 3.56 0.07
N LEU A 191 10.54 3.71 -1.26
CA LEU A 191 11.59 4.43 -1.99
C LEU A 191 11.67 5.90 -1.58
N SER A 192 10.53 6.58 -1.46
CA SER A 192 10.46 7.99 -1.06
C SER A 192 10.94 8.20 0.39
N VAL A 193 10.55 7.33 1.31
CA VAL A 193 11.00 7.30 2.71
C VAL A 193 12.51 7.12 2.78
N PHE A 194 13.04 6.13 2.05
CA PHE A 194 14.47 5.86 2.01
C PHE A 194 15.26 7.09 1.56
N ILE A 195 14.84 7.72 0.45
CA ILE A 195 15.50 8.93 -0.08
C ILE A 195 15.37 10.10 0.90
N SER A 196 14.18 10.33 1.47
CA SER A 196 13.94 11.47 2.35
C SER A 196 14.59 11.34 3.73
N MET A 197 14.72 10.14 4.28
CA MET A 197 15.39 9.93 5.57
C MET A 197 16.91 9.99 5.38
N THR A 198 17.43 9.34 4.35
CA THR A 198 18.86 9.39 4.03
C THR A 198 19.34 10.82 3.78
N SER A 199 18.56 11.64 3.07
CA SER A 199 18.90 13.05 2.83
C SER A 199 18.83 13.92 4.09
N ALA A 200 18.04 13.51 5.09
CA ALA A 200 17.99 14.15 6.40
C ALA A 200 19.05 13.61 7.39
N GLY A 201 19.89 12.65 6.97
CA GLY A 201 20.84 11.99 7.86
C GLY A 201 20.19 11.06 8.89
N LEU A 202 18.94 10.63 8.62
CA LEU A 202 18.19 9.70 9.45
C LEU A 202 18.19 8.29 8.85
N ASP A 203 18.15 7.31 9.73
CA ASP A 203 18.11 5.90 9.36
C ASP A 203 16.67 5.45 9.08
N PRO A 204 16.39 4.77 7.94
CA PRO A 204 15.03 4.44 7.49
C PRO A 204 14.47 3.16 8.12
N TYR A 205 14.74 2.91 9.39
CA TYR A 205 14.25 1.76 10.13
C TYR A 205 13.89 2.13 11.56
N LEU A 206 12.89 1.41 12.10
CA LEU A 206 12.37 1.64 13.44
C LEU A 206 13.44 1.33 14.51
N GLY A 207 13.47 2.14 15.56
CA GLY A 207 14.37 2.00 16.71
C GLY A 207 15.75 2.65 16.51
N SER A 208 16.01 3.28 15.35
CA SER A 208 17.25 4.00 15.09
C SER A 208 17.32 5.35 15.81
N SER A 209 16.20 6.08 15.84
CA SER A 209 16.06 7.39 16.47
C SER A 209 14.60 7.70 16.76
N TYR A 210 14.31 8.43 17.84
CA TYR A 210 12.94 8.85 18.17
C TYR A 210 12.31 9.68 17.05
N GLU A 211 13.09 10.58 16.45
CA GLU A 211 12.63 11.41 15.33
C GLU A 211 12.27 10.57 14.10
N GLY A 212 13.12 9.58 13.77
CA GLY A 212 12.84 8.64 12.68
C GLY A 212 11.57 7.81 12.93
N ASP A 213 11.38 7.32 14.16
CA ASP A 213 10.23 6.50 14.54
C ASP A 213 8.91 7.27 14.43
N VAL A 214 8.86 8.50 14.94
CA VAL A 214 7.67 9.37 14.84
C VAL A 214 7.33 9.64 13.38
N ARG A 215 8.34 9.88 12.54
CA ARG A 215 8.15 10.14 11.12
C ARG A 215 7.67 8.90 10.36
N LEU A 216 8.25 7.74 10.63
CA LEU A 216 7.83 6.46 10.04
C LEU A 216 6.39 6.11 10.44
N ALA A 217 6.02 6.31 11.71
CA ALA A 217 4.65 6.10 12.17
C ALA A 217 3.66 7.03 11.45
N GLY A 218 3.99 8.32 11.31
CA GLY A 218 3.14 9.26 10.56
C GLY A 218 2.94 8.85 9.10
N ILE A 219 4.01 8.40 8.42
CA ILE A 219 3.92 7.94 7.03
C ILE A 219 3.10 6.64 6.92
N ALA A 220 3.20 5.74 7.90
CA ALA A 220 2.37 4.54 7.94
C ALA A 220 0.88 4.90 8.08
N ASP A 221 0.53 5.84 8.96
CA ASP A 221 -0.84 6.33 9.12
C ASP A 221 -1.37 6.96 7.83
N GLU A 222 -0.55 7.75 7.13
CA GLU A 222 -0.89 8.34 5.83
C GLU A 222 -1.22 7.27 4.79
N VAL A 223 -0.39 6.24 4.64
CA VAL A 223 -0.62 5.14 3.70
C VAL A 223 -1.89 4.36 4.03
N ILE A 224 -2.17 4.14 5.32
CA ILE A 224 -3.41 3.47 5.76
C ILE A 224 -4.63 4.29 5.33
N LEU A 225 -4.63 5.61 5.59
CA LEU A 225 -5.73 6.49 5.20
C LEU A 225 -5.92 6.54 3.68
N ASP A 226 -4.83 6.57 2.92
CA ASP A 226 -4.83 6.51 1.45
C ASP A 226 -5.48 5.22 0.95
N CYS A 227 -5.14 4.08 1.55
CA CYS A 227 -5.73 2.78 1.20
C CYS A 227 -7.24 2.75 1.50
N LEU A 228 -7.65 3.26 2.67
CA LEU A 228 -9.05 3.30 3.09
C LEU A 228 -9.88 4.20 2.17
N VAL A 229 -9.40 5.42 1.88
CA VAL A 229 -10.16 6.37 1.05
C VAL A 229 -10.33 5.81 -0.36
N GLN A 230 -9.27 5.23 -0.95
CA GLN A 230 -9.35 4.63 -2.27
C GLN A 230 -10.27 3.42 -2.29
N ALA A 231 -10.17 2.52 -1.31
CA ALA A 231 -11.02 1.33 -1.23
C ALA A 231 -12.50 1.71 -1.18
N VAL A 232 -12.87 2.71 -0.37
CA VAL A 232 -14.25 3.19 -0.26
C VAL A 232 -14.70 3.88 -1.55
N SER A 233 -13.92 4.85 -2.06
CA SER A 233 -14.29 5.64 -3.24
C SER A 233 -14.44 4.76 -4.49
N LEU A 234 -13.48 3.88 -4.76
CA LEU A 234 -13.51 3.02 -5.95
C LEU A 234 -14.55 1.92 -5.84
N THR A 235 -14.70 1.29 -4.67
CA THR A 235 -15.77 0.29 -4.48
C THR A 235 -17.15 0.94 -4.68
N GLY A 236 -17.37 2.12 -4.08
CA GLY A 236 -18.61 2.88 -4.25
C GLY A 236 -18.86 3.24 -5.72
N PHE A 237 -17.85 3.75 -6.42
CA PHE A 237 -17.95 4.07 -7.84
C PHE A 237 -18.25 2.85 -8.71
N ARG A 238 -17.65 1.70 -8.41
CA ARG A 238 -17.84 0.46 -9.17
C ARG A 238 -19.24 -0.12 -8.98
N ILE A 239 -19.79 -0.03 -7.77
CA ILE A 239 -21.19 -0.37 -7.50
C ILE A 239 -22.12 0.54 -8.30
N PHE A 240 -21.87 1.86 -8.28
CA PHE A 240 -22.65 2.84 -9.04
C PHE A 240 -22.61 2.55 -10.55
N ARG A 241 -21.42 2.36 -11.12
CA ARG A 241 -21.25 2.06 -12.54
C ARG A 241 -21.94 0.75 -12.95
N TRP A 242 -21.83 -0.29 -12.13
CA TRP A 242 -22.53 -1.56 -12.37
C TRP A 242 -24.06 -1.35 -12.39
N TRP A 243 -24.58 -0.56 -11.45
CA TRP A 243 -26.00 -0.23 -11.40
C TRP A 243 -26.46 0.53 -12.66
N ASP A 244 -25.70 1.56 -13.06
CA ASP A 244 -25.96 2.37 -14.25
C ASP A 244 -25.98 1.54 -15.54
N ALA A 245 -25.01 0.63 -15.71
CA ALA A 245 -24.93 -0.27 -16.85
C ALA A 245 -26.13 -1.25 -16.98
N ARG A 246 -26.90 -1.46 -15.90
CA ARG A 246 -28.16 -2.23 -15.92
C ARG A 246 -29.37 -1.35 -16.27
N GLY A 247 -29.34 -0.08 -15.88
CA GLY A 247 -30.40 0.89 -16.18
C GLY A 247 -30.58 1.10 -17.69
N SER A 248 -29.47 1.19 -18.43
CA SER A 248 -29.46 1.39 -19.89
C SER A 248 -29.91 0.17 -20.72
N ARG A 249 -30.25 -0.96 -20.09
CA ARG A 249 -30.81 -2.16 -20.79
C ARG A 249 -32.35 -2.27 -20.69
N ARG A 250 -33.02 -1.26 -20.12
CA ARG A 250 -34.48 -1.15 -20.08
C ARG A 250 -34.95 -0.10 -21.08
#